data_AF-A0A3S0QGH0-F1
#
_entry.id   AF-A0A3S0QGH0-F1
#
_cell.length_a   1.000
_cell.length_b   1.000
_cell.length_c   1.000
_cell.angle_alpha   90.00
_cell.angle_beta   90.00
_cell.angle_gamma   90.00
#
_symmetry.space_group_name_H-M   'P 1'
#
loop_
_entity.id
_entity.type
_entity.pdbx_description
1 polymer ?
#
loop_
_entity_poly.entity_id
_entity_poly.type
_entity_poly.pdbx_seq_one_letter_code
_entity_poly.pdbx_strand_id
1 'polypeptide(L)'
;MPVTDNSSLNDIKEVNLSYLMLAQRLLRENYAAGMFRLGFDSDVADIVLRLSPAQLVKLAGSSSLICGFRLNDYDLLSSLTQDVLGGVLQQAHSTILLAQRNVAQTA
;
A
#
# COMPACT_ATOMS: atom_id res chain seq x y z
N MET A 1 -30.11 -7.74 -17.11
CA MET A 1 -28.70 -8.17 -17.18
C MET A 1 -27.90 -7.20 -16.31
N PRO A 2 -27.16 -7.63 -15.28
CA PRO A 2 -26.35 -6.69 -14.53
C PRO A 2 -25.11 -6.36 -15.36
N VAL A 3 -24.83 -5.08 -15.55
CA VAL A 3 -23.66 -4.54 -16.29
C VAL A 3 -22.49 -4.30 -15.32
N THR A 4 -22.48 -4.95 -14.16
CA THR A 4 -21.71 -4.52 -12.98
C THR A 4 -20.32 -5.16 -12.84
N ASP A 5 -19.99 -6.14 -13.68
CA ASP A 5 -18.70 -6.84 -13.56
C ASP A 5 -17.52 -6.05 -14.15
N ASN A 6 -17.75 -5.28 -15.23
CA ASN A 6 -16.70 -4.49 -15.86
C ASN A 6 -16.34 -3.21 -15.09
N SER A 7 -17.29 -2.61 -14.34
CA SER A 7 -16.99 -1.40 -13.56
C SER A 7 -16.04 -1.71 -12.41
N SER A 8 -16.32 -2.78 -11.66
CA SER A 8 -15.50 -3.18 -10.52
C SER A 8 -14.08 -3.58 -10.91
N LEU A 9 -13.92 -4.28 -12.06
CA LEU A 9 -12.60 -4.62 -12.59
C LEU A 9 -11.82 -3.40 -13.11
N ASN A 10 -12.52 -2.41 -13.67
CA ASN A 10 -11.89 -1.14 -14.05
C ASN A 10 -11.44 -0.34 -12.82
N ASP A 11 -12.25 -0.31 -11.76
CA ASP A 11 -11.89 0.36 -10.50
C ASP A 11 -10.65 -0.30 -9.86
N ILE A 12 -10.60 -1.64 -9.85
CA ILE A 12 -9.41 -2.40 -9.38
C ILE A 12 -8.17 -2.01 -10.19
N LYS A 13 -8.31 -1.91 -11.51
CA LYS A 13 -7.20 -1.51 -12.39
C LYS A 13 -6.73 -0.09 -12.10
N GLU A 14 -7.65 0.85 -11.89
CA GLU A 14 -7.32 2.24 -11.55
C GLU A 14 -6.59 2.34 -10.21
N VAL A 15 -7.05 1.62 -9.19
CA VAL A 15 -6.38 1.55 -7.88
C VAL A 15 -4.98 0.95 -8.02
N ASN A 16 -4.84 -0.17 -8.73
CA ASN A 16 -3.55 -0.81 -8.94
C ASN A 16 -2.56 0.12 -9.65
N LEU A 17 -3.00 0.81 -10.72
CA LEU A 17 -2.15 1.75 -11.45
C LEU A 17 -1.73 2.93 -10.57
N SER A 18 -2.68 3.51 -9.83
CA SER A 18 -2.43 4.62 -8.91
C SER A 18 -1.43 4.25 -7.82
N TYR A 19 -1.56 3.04 -7.25
CA TYR A 19 -0.63 2.52 -6.26
C TYR A 19 0.79 2.36 -6.82
N LEU A 20 0.94 1.73 -7.99
CA LEU A 20 2.25 1.52 -8.63
C LEU A 20 2.94 2.84 -8.98
N MET A 21 2.18 3.83 -9.48
CA MET A 21 2.70 5.16 -9.78
C MET A 21 3.15 5.90 -8.51
N LEU A 22 2.36 5.82 -7.43
CA LEU A 22 2.73 6.38 -6.13
C LEU A 22 4.00 5.71 -5.59
N ALA A 23 4.10 4.38 -5.68
CA ALA A 23 5.26 3.63 -5.23
C ALA A 23 6.54 4.09 -5.95
N GLN A 24 6.52 4.19 -7.28
CA GLN A 24 7.66 4.73 -8.03
C GLN A 24 8.01 6.16 -7.62
N ARG A 25 7.01 7.03 -7.40
CA ARG A 25 7.26 8.41 -6.99
C ARG A 25 7.96 8.47 -5.63
N LEU A 26 7.44 7.76 -4.63
CA LEU A 26 8.02 7.75 -3.28
C LEU A 26 9.46 7.20 -3.27
N LEU A 27 9.72 6.13 -4.02
CA LEU A 27 11.06 5.54 -4.13
C LEU A 27 12.06 6.46 -4.84
N ARG A 28 11.61 7.25 -5.83
CA ARG A 28 12.46 8.25 -6.51
C ARG A 28 12.73 9.48 -5.65
N GLU A 29 11.76 9.92 -4.85
CA GLU A 29 11.91 11.07 -3.95
C GLU A 29 12.89 10.77 -2.81
N ASN A 30 12.72 9.62 -2.14
CA ASN A 30 13.64 9.14 -1.12
C ASN A 30 13.50 7.63 -1.01
N TYR A 31 14.49 6.90 -1.51
CA TYR A 31 14.45 5.44 -1.59
C TYR A 31 14.20 4.77 -0.23
N ALA A 32 14.99 5.12 0.79
CA ALA A 32 14.88 4.52 2.13
C ALA A 32 13.53 4.85 2.80
N ALA A 33 13.08 6.10 2.73
CA ALA A 33 11.79 6.49 3.29
C ALA A 33 10.62 5.89 2.49
N GLY A 34 10.76 5.77 1.16
CA GLY A 34 9.81 5.14 0.26
C GLY A 34 9.62 3.67 0.60
N MET A 35 10.72 2.91 0.72
CA MET A 35 10.70 1.51 1.17
C MET A 35 9.97 1.35 2.50
N PHE A 36 10.34 2.17 3.50
CA PHE A 36 9.72 2.11 4.81
C PHE A 36 8.21 2.38 4.78
N ARG A 37 7.77 3.39 4.01
CA ARG A 37 6.36 3.74 3.86
C ARG A 37 5.56 2.66 3.12
N LEU A 38 6.16 2.08 2.08
CA LEU A 38 5.53 1.05 1.24
C LEU A 38 5.57 -0.34 1.88
N GLY A 39 6.50 -0.56 2.82
CA GLY A 39 6.79 -1.90 3.36
C GLY A 39 7.51 -2.80 2.37
N PHE A 40 8.33 -2.24 1.49
CA PHE A 40 9.12 -3.00 0.51
C PHE A 40 10.49 -3.33 1.05
N ASP A 41 10.97 -4.54 0.75
CA ASP A 41 12.39 -4.85 0.79
C ASP A 41 13.13 -4.19 -0.39
N SER A 42 14.47 -4.26 -0.37
CA SER A 42 15.32 -3.61 -1.38
C SER A 42 15.09 -4.20 -2.77
N ASP A 43 14.91 -5.51 -2.88
CA ASP A 43 14.83 -6.20 -4.16
C ASP A 43 13.52 -5.85 -4.88
N VAL A 44 12.41 -5.80 -4.14
CA VAL A 44 11.11 -5.35 -4.63
C VAL A 44 11.14 -3.87 -5.01
N ALA A 45 11.69 -3.01 -4.15
CA ALA A 45 11.80 -1.58 -4.44
C ALA A 45 12.59 -1.30 -5.73
N ASP A 46 13.67 -2.04 -5.92
CA ASP A 46 14.51 -2.01 -7.12
C ASP A 46 13.77 -2.44 -8.39
N ILE A 47 13.00 -3.53 -8.32
CA ILE A 47 12.16 -3.98 -9.43
C ILE A 47 11.12 -2.92 -9.76
N VAL A 48 10.41 -2.41 -8.74
CA VAL A 48 9.34 -1.41 -8.92
C VAL A 48 9.87 -0.13 -9.57
N LEU A 49 11.06 0.33 -9.20
CA LEU A 49 11.70 1.50 -9.83
C LEU A 49 12.01 1.30 -11.32
N ARG A 50 12.35 0.06 -11.72
CA ARG A 50 12.73 -0.29 -13.10
C ARG A 50 11.55 -0.58 -14.03
N LEU A 51 10.34 -0.72 -13.49
CA LEU A 51 9.14 -0.96 -14.31
C LEU A 51 8.88 0.21 -15.28
N SER A 52 8.77 -0.12 -16.56
CA SER A 52 8.33 0.82 -17.60
C SER A 52 6.83 1.14 -17.49
N PRO A 53 6.37 2.27 -18.05
CA PRO A 53 4.94 2.60 -18.08
C PRO A 53 4.05 1.48 -18.64
N ALA A 54 4.51 0.80 -19.70
CA ALA A 54 3.79 -0.34 -20.27
C ALA A 54 3.67 -1.52 -19.30
N GLN A 55 4.71 -1.79 -18.51
CA GLN A 55 4.67 -2.85 -17.50
C GLN A 55 3.78 -2.47 -16.31
N LEU A 56 3.75 -1.19 -15.90
CA LEU A 56 2.83 -0.71 -14.86
C LEU A 56 1.37 -0.92 -15.29
N VAL A 57 1.01 -0.51 -16.51
CA VAL A 57 -0.35 -0.70 -17.05
C VAL A 57 -0.70 -2.19 -17.18
N LYS A 58 0.26 -3.03 -17.59
CA LYS A 58 0.06 -4.47 -17.67
C LYS A 58 -0.21 -5.09 -16.30
N LEU A 59 0.57 -4.75 -15.27
CA LEU A 59 0.36 -5.22 -13.90
C LEU A 59 -0.95 -4.71 -13.32
N ALA A 60 -1.29 -3.44 -13.58
CA ALA A 60 -2.53 -2.85 -13.12
C ALA A 60 -3.77 -3.56 -13.68
N GLY A 61 -3.69 -4.13 -14.88
CA GLY A 61 -4.77 -4.90 -15.51
C GLY A 61 -5.12 -6.22 -14.84
N SER A 62 -4.47 -6.59 -13.72
CA SER A 62 -4.89 -7.71 -12.88
C SER A 62 -6.33 -7.53 -12.38
N SER A 63 -7.11 -8.61 -12.35
CA SER A 63 -8.47 -8.63 -11.76
C SER A 63 -8.47 -8.61 -10.24
N SER A 64 -7.30 -8.64 -9.61
CA SER A 64 -7.12 -8.59 -8.16
C SER A 64 -6.34 -7.35 -7.76
N LEU A 65 -6.63 -6.82 -6.57
CA LEU A 65 -5.82 -5.77 -5.97
C LEU A 65 -4.40 -6.30 -5.71
N ILE A 66 -3.41 -5.58 -6.23
CA ILE A 66 -1.98 -5.91 -6.00
C ILE A 66 -1.49 -5.37 -4.65
N CYS A 67 -2.18 -4.37 -4.10
CA CYS A 67 -1.92 -3.81 -2.78
C CYS A 67 -2.93 -4.36 -1.77
N GLY A 68 -2.43 -4.86 -0.64
CA GLY A 68 -3.27 -5.33 0.46
C GLY A 68 -3.69 -4.21 1.40
N PHE A 69 -4.80 -4.41 2.12
CA PHE A 69 -5.17 -3.53 3.21
C PHE A 69 -4.25 -3.79 4.41
N ARG A 70 -3.38 -2.83 4.72
CA ARG A 70 -2.36 -2.97 5.78
C ARG A 70 -2.94 -3.10 7.19
N LEU A 71 -4.21 -2.72 7.38
CA LEU A 71 -4.92 -2.77 8.65
C LEU A 71 -5.91 -3.94 8.73
N ASN A 72 -5.61 -5.07 8.07
CA ASN A 72 -6.44 -6.28 8.10
C ASN A 72 -6.28 -7.10 9.39
N ASP A 73 -6.14 -6.42 10.53
CA ASP A 73 -6.01 -6.99 11.86
C ASP A 73 -7.01 -6.29 12.77
N TYR A 74 -7.88 -7.07 13.41
CA TYR A 74 -8.99 -6.55 14.18
C TYR A 74 -8.53 -5.70 15.35
N ASP A 75 -7.54 -6.16 16.12
CA ASP A 75 -7.06 -5.46 17.31
C ASP A 75 -6.36 -4.16 16.92
N LEU A 76 -5.55 -4.20 15.86
CA LEU A 76 -4.92 -3.02 15.30
C LEU A 76 -5.96 -2.01 14.83
N LEU A 77 -6.89 -2.42 13.96
CA LEU A 77 -7.90 -1.54 13.39
C LEU A 77 -8.83 -0.98 14.48
N SER A 78 -9.20 -1.78 15.47
CA SER A 78 -9.99 -1.34 16.63
C SER A 78 -9.23 -0.30 17.46
N SER A 79 -7.93 -0.52 17.73
CA SER A 79 -7.13 0.45 18.50
C SER A 79 -6.96 1.79 17.78
N LEU A 80 -6.91 1.80 16.45
CA LEU A 80 -6.75 3.00 15.64
C LEU A 80 -8.04 3.81 15.51
N THR A 81 -9.20 3.16 15.68
CA THR A 81 -10.53 3.78 15.52
C THR A 81 -11.18 4.17 16.83
N GLN A 82 -10.71 3.65 17.97
CA GLN A 82 -11.15 4.09 19.30
C GLN A 82 -10.42 5.39 19.69
N ASP A 83 -11.21 6.43 19.99
CA ASP A 83 -10.76 7.78 20.37
C ASP A 83 -10.26 7.83 21.82
N VAL A 84 -9.21 7.05 22.13
CA VAL A 84 -8.71 6.88 23.51
C VAL A 84 -7.69 7.96 23.88
N LEU A 85 -7.11 8.66 22.90
CA LEU A 85 -5.92 9.46 23.12
C LEU A 85 -5.85 10.61 22.10
N GLY A 86 -6.39 11.78 22.48
CA GLY A 86 -6.61 12.94 21.59
C GLY A 86 -5.69 13.10 20.38
N GLY A 87 -6.27 13.47 19.24
CA GLY A 87 -5.83 13.15 17.87
C GLY A 87 -4.34 13.27 17.49
N VAL A 88 -3.52 14.10 18.14
CA VAL A 88 -2.07 14.18 17.86
C VAL A 88 -1.32 12.92 18.36
N LEU A 89 -1.70 12.40 19.53
CA LEU A 89 -1.04 11.22 20.10
C LEU A 89 -1.48 9.93 19.38
N GLN A 90 -2.73 9.89 18.89
CA GLN A 90 -3.25 8.83 18.04
C GLN A 90 -2.55 8.75 16.67
N GLN A 91 -2.18 9.88 16.04
CA GLN A 91 -1.43 9.88 14.79
C GLN A 91 -0.01 9.32 14.95
N ALA A 92 0.68 9.69 16.03
CA ALA A 92 2.01 9.14 16.34
C ALA A 92 1.93 7.63 16.62
N HIS A 93 0.96 7.19 17.42
CA HIS A 93 0.71 5.77 17.72
C HIS A 93 0.41 4.96 16.45
N SER A 94 -0.44 5.48 15.56
CA SER A 94 -0.74 4.87 14.25
C SER A 94 0.51 4.67 13.41
N THR A 95 1.37 5.70 13.34
CA THR A 95 2.60 5.66 12.55
C THR A 95 3.58 4.61 13.09
N ILE A 96 3.70 4.52 14.41
CA ILE A 96 4.57 3.55 15.08
C ILE A 96 4.07 2.12 14.88
N LEU A 97 2.78 1.85 15.11
CA LEU A 97 2.21 0.50 14.95
C LEU A 97 2.31 0.00 13.52
N LEU A 98 2.04 0.89 12.55
CA LEU A 98 2.19 0.59 11.14
C LEU A 98 3.65 0.24 10.81
N ALA A 99 4.62 1.04 11.28
CA ALA A 99 6.04 0.79 11.07
C ALA A 99 6.54 -0.55 11.66
N GLN A 100 6.06 -0.93 12.85
CA GLN A 100 6.51 -2.14 13.56
C GLN A 100 6.15 -3.44 12.82
N ARG A 101 5.07 -3.46 12.04
CA ARG A 101 4.65 -4.67 11.30
C ARG A 101 5.60 -5.02 10.15
N ASN A 102 6.42 -4.07 9.70
CA ASN A 102 7.49 -4.33 8.73
C ASN A 102 8.69 -5.06 9.36
N VAL A 103 8.81 -5.09 10.69
CA VAL A 103 9.91 -5.75 11.42
C VAL A 103 9.52 -7.15 11.91
N ALA A 104 8.23 -7.42 12.11
CA ALA A 104 7.75 -8.67 12.70
C ALA A 104 7.56 -9.84 11.72
N GLN A 105 7.71 -9.62 10.40
CA GLN A 105 7.59 -10.68 9.38
C GLN A 105 8.92 -11.33 8.98
N THR A 106 10.02 -11.03 9.68
CA THR A 106 11.33 -11.65 9.47
C THR A 106 11.71 -12.72 10.51
N ALA A 107 10.72 -13.36 11.15
CA ALA A 107 10.92 -14.50 12.05
C ALA A 107 10.29 -15.78 11.50
#